data_AF-A0A4Z1HHU3-F1
#
_entry.id   AF-A0A4Z1HHU3-F1
#
_cell.length_a   1.000
_cell.length_b   1.000
_cell.length_c   1.000
_cell.angle_alpha   90.00
_cell.angle_beta   90.00
_cell.angle_gamma   90.00
#
_symmetry.space_group_name_H-M   'P 1'
#
loop_
_entity.id
_entity.type
_entity.pdbx_description
1 polymer ?
#
loop_
_entity_poly.entity_id
_entity_poly.type
_entity_poly.pdbx_seq_one_letter_code
_entity_poly.pdbx_strand_id
1 'polypeptide(L)'
;MSSNVDQQLHENHERFHEGKENSHQALDSKDERSIANKLAREEQRENEPEEMSKEDRAAKEDATLPAKMHGNEPSRGATIDQQLREEEEAELKRKGKA
;
A
#
# COMPACT_ATOMS: atom_id res chain seq x y z
N MET A 1 45.57 6.74 21.08
CA MET A 1 44.92 7.28 19.87
C MET A 1 44.39 6.14 18.99
N SER A 2 43.56 5.24 19.52
CA SER A 2 43.00 4.10 18.74
C SER A 2 41.50 3.88 18.95
N SER A 3 40.82 4.75 19.70
CA SER A 3 39.42 4.56 20.07
C SER A 3 38.38 4.94 19.00
N ASN A 4 38.79 5.58 17.90
CA ASN A 4 37.86 6.02 16.85
C ASN A 4 37.77 5.06 15.66
N VAL A 5 38.74 4.15 15.49
CA VAL A 5 38.77 3.22 14.34
C VAL A 5 37.87 2.01 14.61
N ASP A 6 37.83 1.52 15.84
CA ASP A 6 37.01 0.38 16.24
C ASP A 6 35.50 0.69 16.22
N GLN A 7 35.11 1.95 16.39
CA GLN A 7 33.71 2.37 16.38
C GLN A 7 33.14 2.44 14.94
N GLN A 8 33.96 2.81 13.95
CA GLN A 8 33.58 2.80 12.52
C GLN A 8 33.45 1.38 11.95
N LEU A 9 34.20 0.41 12.49
CA LEU A 9 34.11 -1.00 12.08
C LEU A 9 32.83 -1.69 12.58
N HIS A 10 32.23 -1.21 13.67
CA HIS A 10 30.98 -1.76 14.22
C HIS A 10 29.72 -1.25 13.50
N GLU A 11 29.76 -0.11 12.81
CA GLU A 11 28.64 0.36 11.97
C GLU A 11 28.49 -0.48 10.69
N ASN A 12 29.57 -1.13 10.23
CA ASN A 12 29.61 -2.00 9.04
C ASN A 12 29.55 -3.49 9.36
N HIS A 13 29.11 -3.89 10.57
CA HIS A 13 28.72 -5.28 10.79
C HIS A 13 27.42 -5.50 10.02
N GLU A 14 27.52 -6.19 8.87
CA GLU A 14 26.37 -6.60 8.10
C GLU A 14 25.37 -7.28 9.03
N ARG A 15 24.25 -6.60 9.28
CA ARG A 15 23.13 -7.21 9.99
C ARG A 15 22.68 -8.33 9.07
N PHE A 16 22.92 -9.57 9.48
CA PHE A 16 22.74 -10.80 8.68
C PHE A 16 21.32 -11.00 8.10
N HIS A 17 20.39 -10.08 8.33
CA HIS A 17 19.02 -10.07 7.81
C HIS A 17 18.58 -8.72 7.20
N GLU A 18 19.49 -7.76 7.03
CA GLU A 18 19.18 -6.48 6.39
C GLU A 18 19.17 -6.67 4.86
N GLY A 19 18.09 -6.21 4.22
CA GLY A 19 18.00 -6.21 2.77
C GLY A 19 18.99 -5.22 2.15
N LYS A 20 19.36 -5.43 0.87
CA LYS A 20 20.22 -4.48 0.16
C LYS A 20 19.55 -3.09 0.14
N GLU A 21 20.33 -2.06 0.41
CA GLU A 21 19.91 -0.66 0.31
C GLU A 21 19.19 -0.39 -1.02
N ASN A 22 18.09 0.37 -0.98
CA ASN A 22 17.24 0.70 -2.13
C ASN A 22 16.54 -0.47 -2.85
N SER A 23 16.46 -1.67 -2.27
CA SER A 23 15.76 -2.82 -2.90
C SER A 23 14.29 -2.56 -3.25
N HIS A 24 13.65 -1.57 -2.64
CA HIS A 24 12.27 -1.15 -2.92
C HIS A 24 12.15 -0.12 -4.06
N GLN A 25 13.26 0.47 -4.51
CA GLN A 25 13.28 1.49 -5.56
C GLN A 25 13.35 0.83 -6.94
N ALA A 26 12.26 0.89 -7.69
CA ALA A 26 12.21 0.26 -9.01
C ALA A 26 13.15 0.87 -10.05
N LEU A 27 13.54 2.13 -9.87
CA LEU A 27 14.45 2.89 -10.73
C LEU A 27 15.81 3.18 -10.05
N ASP A 28 16.27 2.27 -9.19
CA ASP A 28 17.57 2.45 -8.50
C ASP A 28 18.71 2.63 -9.52
N SER A 29 19.51 3.68 -9.31
CA SER A 29 20.74 3.95 -10.07
C SER A 29 21.77 2.83 -9.97
N LYS A 30 21.80 2.09 -8.85
CA LYS A 30 22.72 0.98 -8.58
C LYS A 30 22.18 -0.39 -9.01
N ASP A 31 20.99 -0.43 -9.60
CA ASP A 31 20.43 -1.63 -10.17
C ASP A 31 21.08 -1.94 -11.52
N GLU A 32 21.55 -3.17 -11.67
CA GLU A 32 22.31 -3.71 -12.81
C GLU A 32 21.42 -3.99 -14.04
N ARG A 33 20.09 -3.91 -13.91
CA ARG A 33 19.17 -3.98 -15.06
C ARG A 33 19.43 -2.83 -16.04
N SER A 34 19.28 -3.12 -17.34
CA SER A 34 19.34 -2.08 -18.38
C SER A 34 18.20 -1.07 -18.23
N ILE A 35 18.41 0.17 -18.70
CA ILE A 35 17.39 1.24 -18.67
C ILE A 35 16.10 0.78 -19.37
N ALA A 36 16.22 0.12 -20.52
CA ALA A 36 15.08 -0.43 -21.26
C ALA A 36 14.27 -1.43 -20.41
N ASN A 37 14.95 -2.32 -19.67
CA ASN A 37 14.28 -3.31 -18.82
C ASN A 37 13.62 -2.68 -17.59
N LYS A 38 14.23 -1.63 -17.01
CA LYS A 38 13.63 -0.87 -15.90
C LYS A 38 12.34 -0.19 -16.33
N LEU A 39 12.37 0.51 -17.47
CA LEU A 39 11.20 1.19 -18.03
C LEU A 39 10.09 0.22 -18.42
N ALA A 40 10.43 -0.87 -19.10
CA ALA A 40 9.44 -1.88 -19.48
C ALA A 40 8.73 -2.51 -18.26
N ARG A 41 9.44 -2.69 -17.14
CA ARG A 41 8.81 -3.20 -15.91
C ARG A 41 7.88 -2.17 -15.27
N GLU A 42 8.26 -0.90 -15.22
CA GLU A 42 7.41 0.16 -14.67
C GLU A 42 6.15 0.36 -15.51
N GLU A 43 6.26 0.36 -16.85
CA GLU A 43 5.10 0.44 -17.74
C GLU A 43 4.13 -0.74 -17.55
N GLN A 44 4.65 -1.95 -17.33
CA GLN A 44 3.80 -3.10 -16.98
C GLN A 44 3.11 -2.90 -15.64
N ARG A 45 3.82 -2.37 -14.64
CA ARG A 45 3.31 -2.14 -13.28
C ARG A 45 2.20 -1.09 -13.23
N GLU A 46 2.26 -0.05 -14.05
CA GLU A 46 1.17 0.94 -14.17
C GLU A 46 -0.15 0.30 -14.65
N ASN A 47 -0.06 -0.77 -15.44
CA ASN A 47 -1.21 -1.49 -15.96
C ASN A 47 -1.59 -2.72 -15.12
N GLU A 48 -0.80 -3.06 -14.10
CA GLU A 48 -1.13 -4.13 -13.17
C GLU A 48 -2.26 -3.66 -12.25
N PRO A 49 -3.36 -4.41 -12.11
CA PRO A 49 -4.37 -4.09 -11.12
C PRO A 49 -3.71 -4.16 -9.74
N GLU A 50 -3.88 -3.12 -8.93
CA GLU A 50 -3.44 -3.17 -7.54
C GLU A 50 -4.05 -4.42 -6.89
N GLU A 51 -3.18 -5.31 -6.40
CA GLU A 51 -3.60 -6.49 -5.66
C GLU A 51 -4.20 -6.06 -4.32
N MET A 52 -5.47 -5.67 -4.37
CA MET A 52 -6.23 -5.34 -3.18
C MET A 52 -6.52 -6.62 -2.40
N SER A 53 -6.34 -6.56 -1.08
CA SER A 53 -6.79 -7.62 -0.18
C SER A 53 -8.31 -7.81 -0.27
N LYS A 54 -8.82 -8.92 0.26
CA LYS A 54 -10.27 -9.17 0.29
C LYS A 54 -10.97 -8.14 1.16
N GLU A 55 -10.30 -7.72 2.22
CA GLU A 55 -10.73 -6.71 3.17
C GLU A 55 -10.81 -5.32 2.50
N ASP A 56 -9.82 -4.96 1.68
CA ASP A 56 -9.82 -3.69 0.94
C ASP A 56 -10.94 -3.64 -0.10
N ARG A 57 -11.23 -4.77 -0.76
CA ARG A 57 -12.37 -4.89 -1.69
C ARG A 57 -13.68 -4.69 -0.94
N ALA A 58 -13.85 -5.38 0.18
CA ALA A 58 -15.03 -5.25 1.02
C ALA A 58 -15.23 -3.81 1.52
N ALA A 59 -14.16 -3.12 1.92
CA ALA A 59 -14.22 -1.73 2.39
C ALA A 59 -14.68 -0.75 1.30
N LYS A 60 -14.29 -0.98 0.04
CA LYS A 60 -14.74 -0.16 -1.10
C LYS A 60 -16.24 -0.34 -1.38
N GLU A 61 -16.77 -1.54 -1.16
CA GLU A 61 -18.20 -1.82 -1.32
C GLU A 61 -19.03 -1.24 -0.17
N ASP A 62 -18.69 -1.58 1.07
CA ASP A 62 -19.37 -1.11 2.28
C ASP A 62 -18.35 -0.94 3.42
N ALA A 63 -18.33 0.26 4.02
CA ALA A 63 -17.38 0.61 5.08
C ALA A 63 -17.48 -0.33 6.31
N THR A 64 -18.64 -0.95 6.53
CA THR A 64 -18.92 -1.81 7.69
C THR A 64 -18.55 -3.27 7.46
N LEU A 65 -18.30 -3.70 6.22
CA LEU A 65 -18.02 -5.11 5.90
C LEU A 65 -16.73 -5.65 6.52
N PRO A 66 -15.59 -4.93 6.53
CA PRO A 66 -14.37 -5.45 7.15
C PRO A 66 -14.59 -5.85 8.62
N ALA A 67 -15.31 -5.03 9.39
CA ALA A 67 -15.64 -5.34 10.77
C ALA A 67 -16.55 -6.59 10.88
N LYS A 68 -17.60 -6.66 10.05
CA LYS A 68 -18.54 -7.79 10.00
C LYS A 68 -17.83 -9.10 9.60
N MET A 69 -16.89 -9.06 8.66
CA MET A 69 -16.10 -10.21 8.22
C MET A 69 -15.27 -10.82 9.36
N HIS A 70 -14.79 -9.99 10.28
CA HIS A 70 -14.08 -10.43 11.47
C HIS A 70 -15.00 -10.73 12.66
N GLY A 71 -16.34 -10.63 12.50
CA GLY A 71 -17.31 -10.86 13.57
C GLY A 71 -17.38 -9.73 14.62
N ASN A 72 -16.86 -8.55 14.29
CA ASN A 72 -16.83 -7.39 15.19
C ASN A 72 -17.96 -6.41 14.86
N GLU A 73 -18.31 -5.58 15.83
CA GLU A 73 -19.21 -4.46 15.60
C GLU A 73 -18.49 -3.36 14.78
N PRO A 74 -19.13 -2.80 13.73
CA PRO A 74 -18.57 -1.69 12.97
C PRO A 74 -18.31 -0.46 13.84
N SER A 75 -17.26 0.29 13.52
CA SER A 75 -17.01 1.55 14.21
C SER A 75 -18.10 2.58 13.90
N ARG A 76 -18.31 3.54 14.79
CA ARG A 76 -19.26 4.64 14.57
C ARG A 76 -18.97 5.40 13.27
N GLY A 77 -17.69 5.59 12.93
CA GLY A 77 -17.27 6.23 11.69
C GLY A 77 -17.69 5.42 10.46
N ALA A 78 -17.37 4.13 10.43
CA ALA A 78 -17.73 3.25 9.32
C ALA A 78 -19.26 3.20 9.08
N THR A 79 -20.05 3.22 10.15
CA THR A 79 -21.51 3.28 10.03
C THR A 79 -21.99 4.61 9.43
N ILE A 80 -21.40 5.74 9.83
CA ILE A 80 -21.75 7.06 9.26
C ILE A 80 -21.34 7.14 7.79
N ASP A 81 -20.15 6.65 7.44
CA ASP A 81 -19.65 6.64 6.06
C ASP A 81 -20.55 5.80 5.13
N GLN A 82 -21.09 4.70 5.65
CA GLN A 82 -22.05 3.88 4.92
C GLN A 82 -23.40 4.57 4.75
N GLN A 83 -23.92 5.20 5.81
CA GLN A 83 -25.17 5.98 5.74
C GLN A 83 -25.07 7.12 4.74
N LEU A 84 -23.96 7.86 4.73
CA LEU A 84 -23.75 8.96 3.80
C LEU A 84 -23.74 8.46 2.35
N ARG A 85 -23.07 7.34 2.07
CA ARG A 85 -23.07 6.70 0.75
C ARG A 85 -24.48 6.35 0.28
N GLU A 86 -25.28 5.75 1.14
CA GLU A 86 -26.66 5.35 0.82
C GLU A 86 -27.57 6.57 0.58
N GLU A 87 -27.41 7.63 1.38
CA GLU A 87 -28.13 8.89 1.19
C GLU A 87 -27.75 9.57 -0.14
N GLU A 88 -26.46 9.65 -0.46
CA GLU A 88 -25.96 10.20 -1.72
C GLU A 88 -26.46 9.39 -2.92
N GLU A 89 -26.42 8.06 -2.87
CA GLU A 89 -26.93 7.20 -3.94
C GLU A 89 -28.45 7.39 -4.12
N ALA A 90 -29.21 7.48 -3.02
CA ALA A 90 -30.64 7.76 -3.06
C ALA A 90 -30.93 9.16 -3.65
N GLU A 91 -30.12 10.16 -3.33
CA GLU A 91 -30.24 11.49 -3.93
C GLU A 91 -29.92 11.47 -5.44
N LEU A 92 -28.87 10.77 -5.86
CA LEU A 92 -28.51 10.64 -7.27
C LEU A 92 -29.62 9.95 -8.08
N LYS A 93 -30.21 8.89 -7.51
CA LYS A 93 -31.39 8.22 -8.08
C LYS A 93 -32.58 9.17 -8.19
N ARG A 94 -32.89 9.94 -7.13
CA ARG A 94 -33.95 10.96 -7.15
C ARG A 94 -33.70 12.06 -8.20
N LYS A 95 -32.44 12.45 -8.39
CA LYS A 95 -32.02 13.47 -9.36
C LYS A 95 -31.92 12.92 -10.80
N GLY A 96 -32.17 11.62 -11.02
CA GLY A 96 -32.04 10.97 -12.34
C GLY A 96 -30.61 10.98 -12.89
N LYS A 97 -29.61 11.04 -12.00
CA LYS A 97 -28.18 11.12 -12.33
C LYS A 97 -27.43 9.80 -12.09
N ALA A 98 -28.16 8.74 -11.74
CA ALA A 98 -27.67 7.39 -11.54
C ALA A 98 -27.96 6.51 -12.76
#